data_AF-A0A2E3RJG0-F1
#
_entry.id   AF-A0A2E3RJG0-F1
#
_cell.length_a   1.000
_cell.length_b   1.000
_cell.length_c   1.000
_cell.angle_alpha   90.00
_cell.angle_beta   90.00
_cell.angle_gamma   90.00
#
_symmetry.space_group_name_H-M   'P 1'
#
loop_
_entity.id
_entity.type
_entity.pdbx_description
1 polymer ?
#
loop_
_entity_poly.entity_id
_entity_poly.type
_entity_poly.pdbx_seq_one_letter_code
_entity_poly.pdbx_strand_id
1 'polypeptide(L)'
;MLNKLVKLHVFVFAITTIFFGCSGKKNIESINEQKPSVETKNTLKETNNSDFADQELSYQIKKLNSEINYLKDQLMELDVKSSLYADPFDVYSKEIILNNGSSIFCKILSQNDTEIFVETLIGNLTLDRSSVVRIVENITVLDEEDRMTEVIEISQDEKEEIISDADLIKQRQMLSSASVILIEDIKESKDKSGNTIFEGELKNIGTQRADLVRVDFILRKNFQGDIETLTTYATGSSHVFKNSGIISNSSIEPGAIANFKLIIPNDIGNFIGYSYQIEWDFYE
;
A
#
# COMPACT_ATOMS: atom_id res chain seq x y z
N MET A 1 50.35 17.71 -24.58
CA MET A 1 49.82 18.43 -23.41
C MET A 1 48.93 17.59 -22.48
N LEU A 2 48.72 16.29 -22.74
CA LEU A 2 47.84 15.44 -21.91
C LEU A 2 48.48 14.93 -20.60
N ASN A 3 49.81 14.76 -20.57
CA ASN A 3 50.54 14.24 -19.39
C ASN A 3 50.72 15.24 -18.24
N LYS A 4 50.47 16.54 -18.45
CA LYS A 4 50.51 17.55 -17.38
C LYS A 4 49.18 17.63 -16.62
N LEU A 5 48.06 17.33 -17.28
CA LEU A 5 46.72 17.39 -16.70
C LEU A 5 46.47 16.22 -15.73
N VAL A 6 46.92 15.02 -16.09
CA VAL A 6 46.79 13.82 -15.23
C VAL A 6 47.65 13.93 -13.98
N LYS A 7 48.88 14.47 -14.09
CA LYS A 7 49.73 14.74 -12.92
C LYS A 7 49.14 15.80 -11.99
N LEU A 8 48.42 16.79 -12.53
CA LEU A 8 47.74 17.81 -11.72
C LEU A 8 46.58 17.20 -10.92
N HIS A 9 45.77 16.33 -11.52
CA HIS A 9 44.67 15.67 -10.80
C HIS A 9 45.14 14.67 -9.74
N VAL A 10 46.22 13.92 -9.99
CA VAL A 10 46.81 13.03 -8.98
C VAL A 10 47.40 13.83 -7.80
N PHE A 11 47.97 15.01 -8.07
CA PHE A 11 48.52 15.87 -7.01
C PHE A 11 47.43 16.54 -6.17
N VAL A 12 46.28 16.89 -6.77
CA VAL A 12 45.12 17.45 -6.04
C VAL A 12 44.46 16.40 -5.15
N PHE A 13 44.35 15.14 -5.60
CA PHE A 13 43.74 14.06 -4.80
C PHE A 13 44.61 13.60 -3.61
N ALA A 14 45.93 13.77 -3.71
CA ALA A 14 46.87 13.42 -2.63
C ALA A 14 46.99 14.50 -1.53
N ILE A 15 46.53 15.73 -1.78
CA ILE A 15 46.58 16.83 -0.80
C ILE A 15 45.32 16.86 0.10
N THR A 16 44.23 16.23 -0.32
CA THR A 16 42.97 16.20 0.44
C THR A 16 42.91 15.14 1.55
N THR A 17 43.89 14.24 1.66
CA THR A 17 43.91 13.16 2.66
C THR A 17 44.83 13.42 3.87
N ILE A 18 45.31 14.66 4.07
CA ILE A 18 46.24 15.01 5.18
C ILE A 18 45.61 15.94 6.24
N PHE A 19 44.36 16.39 6.06
CA PHE A 19 43.70 17.28 7.02
C PHE A 19 42.52 16.62 7.76
N PHE A 20 42.76 15.60 8.57
CA PHE A 20 41.93 15.34 9.76
C PHE A 20 42.73 14.56 10.82
N GLY A 21 43.40 15.31 11.70
CA GLY A 21 44.03 14.77 12.90
C GLY A 21 44.73 15.85 13.73
N CYS A 22 44.06 16.37 14.76
CA CYS A 22 44.55 16.49 16.16
C CYS A 22 43.72 17.45 17.04
N SER A 23 43.20 16.90 18.13
CA SER A 23 43.42 17.31 19.55
C SER A 23 43.31 18.79 19.99
N GLY A 24 42.50 19.02 21.03
CA GLY A 24 42.57 20.20 21.90
C GLY A 24 41.85 19.96 23.24
N LYS A 25 42.59 20.07 24.36
CA LYS A 25 42.16 19.78 25.74
C LYS A 25 42.44 21.00 26.65
N LYS A 26 41.62 21.17 27.71
CA LYS A 26 41.78 21.98 28.96
C LYS A 26 41.37 23.47 28.86
N ASN A 27 40.85 24.18 29.89
CA ASN A 27 40.51 23.95 31.31
C ASN A 27 39.57 25.09 31.80
N ILE A 28 38.98 24.95 33.00
CA ILE A 28 38.87 25.94 34.14
C ILE A 28 37.85 25.35 35.15
N GLU A 29 38.36 24.69 36.20
CA GLU A 29 38.27 25.06 37.65
C GLU A 29 36.96 24.69 38.35
N SER A 30 36.90 24.43 39.66
CA SER A 30 37.69 23.68 40.64
C SER A 30 36.76 23.57 41.87
N ILE A 31 36.89 22.51 42.67
CA ILE A 31 36.81 22.47 44.15
C ILE A 31 36.92 21.00 44.55
N ASN A 32 37.86 20.73 45.45
CA ASN A 32 38.26 19.43 45.94
C ASN A 32 38.45 19.59 47.45
N GLU A 33 37.77 18.81 48.29
CA GLU A 33 38.18 18.57 49.67
C GLU A 33 38.01 17.08 50.05
N GLN A 34 39.18 16.41 50.09
CA GLN A 34 39.72 15.50 51.12
C GLN A 34 38.95 14.23 51.61
N LYS A 35 39.68 13.11 51.47
CA LYS A 35 39.51 11.74 52.04
C LYS A 35 39.82 11.69 53.56
N PRO A 36 39.32 10.71 54.34
CA PRO A 36 40.08 9.44 54.60
C PRO A 36 39.16 8.19 54.79
N SER A 37 39.47 7.00 54.23
CA SER A 37 40.27 5.85 54.74
C SER A 37 39.38 4.63 55.10
N VAL A 38 39.37 3.56 54.28
CA VAL A 38 40.00 2.21 54.45
C VAL A 38 39.08 1.17 55.13
N GLU A 39 39.15 -0.06 54.60
CA GLU A 39 38.52 -1.36 54.99
C GLU A 39 37.23 -1.72 54.21
N THR A 40 37.03 -2.88 53.58
CA THR A 40 37.78 -4.14 53.50
C THR A 40 37.17 -5.05 52.39
N LYS A 41 38.04 -5.70 51.60
CA LYS A 41 37.91 -6.99 50.84
C LYS A 41 36.89 -7.18 49.69
N ASN A 42 37.45 -7.17 48.48
CA ASN A 42 37.46 -8.21 47.42
C ASN A 42 36.31 -9.24 47.30
N THR A 43 35.68 -9.26 46.12
CA THR A 43 35.34 -10.47 45.31
C THR A 43 34.96 -10.01 43.90
N LEU A 44 35.89 -9.98 42.93
CA LEU A 44 36.07 -10.98 41.85
C LEU A 44 34.77 -11.53 41.21
N LYS A 45 34.56 -11.10 39.95
CA LYS A 45 34.05 -11.86 38.78
C LYS A 45 32.62 -12.44 38.84
N GLU A 46 31.62 -11.69 38.36
CA GLU A 46 30.32 -12.24 37.94
C GLU A 46 29.69 -11.48 36.74
N THR A 47 30.48 -11.14 35.71
CA THR A 47 29.94 -10.46 34.49
C THR A 47 30.18 -11.18 33.17
N ASN A 48 30.72 -12.41 33.19
CA ASN A 48 31.05 -13.14 31.95
C ASN A 48 30.07 -14.27 31.59
N ASN A 49 29.11 -14.61 32.47
CA ASN A 49 28.17 -15.71 32.22
C ASN A 49 26.87 -15.24 31.53
N SER A 50 26.40 -14.01 31.79
CA SER A 50 25.22 -13.45 31.13
C SER A 50 25.48 -13.20 29.65
N ASP A 51 26.63 -12.58 29.31
CA ASP A 51 27.01 -12.31 27.92
C ASP A 51 27.17 -13.59 27.09
N PHE A 52 27.63 -14.69 27.71
CA PHE A 52 27.76 -15.96 27.02
C PHE A 52 26.40 -16.64 26.79
N ALA A 53 25.51 -16.59 27.79
CA ALA A 53 24.15 -17.11 27.65
C ALA A 53 23.34 -16.32 26.61
N ASP A 54 23.50 -15.00 26.57
CA ASP A 54 22.86 -14.13 25.59
C ASP A 54 23.41 -14.35 24.17
N GLN A 55 24.72 -14.60 24.06
CA GLN A 55 25.33 -14.98 22.77
C GLN A 55 24.84 -16.35 22.30
N GLU A 56 24.76 -17.34 23.18
CA GLU A 56 24.23 -18.67 22.85
C GLU A 56 22.76 -18.59 22.42
N LEU A 57 21.94 -17.82 23.14
CA LEU A 57 20.55 -17.58 22.78
C LEU A 57 20.43 -16.86 21.43
N SER A 58 21.26 -15.84 21.18
CA SER A 58 21.28 -15.14 19.89
C SER A 58 21.66 -16.06 18.72
N TYR A 59 22.59 -17.00 18.96
CA TYR A 59 23.01 -17.99 17.98
C TYR A 59 21.88 -18.99 17.70
N GLN A 60 21.18 -19.45 18.73
CA GLN A 60 20.03 -20.34 18.59
C GLN A 60 18.89 -19.64 17.83
N ILE A 61 18.58 -18.38 18.15
CA ILE A 61 17.57 -17.58 17.42
C ILE A 61 17.96 -17.44 15.95
N LYS A 62 19.22 -17.12 15.66
CA LYS A 62 19.71 -17.00 14.28
C LYS A 62 19.63 -18.32 13.51
N LYS A 63 19.94 -19.42 14.17
CA LYS A 63 19.81 -20.77 13.61
C LYS A 63 18.35 -21.11 13.30
N LEU A 64 17.45 -20.86 14.25
CA LEU A 64 16.00 -21.08 14.07
C LEU A 64 15.44 -20.22 12.95
N ASN A 65 15.84 -18.95 12.85
CA ASN A 65 15.43 -18.09 11.75
C ASN A 65 15.93 -18.60 10.40
N SER A 66 17.15 -19.13 10.34
CA SER A 66 17.68 -19.74 9.11
C SER A 66 16.91 -21.00 8.72
N GLU A 67 16.50 -21.80 9.70
CA GLU A 67 15.68 -23.00 9.50
C GLU A 67 14.25 -22.64 9.04
N ILE A 68 13.65 -21.61 9.63
CA ILE A 68 12.35 -21.07 9.21
C ILE A 68 12.43 -20.55 7.76
N ASN A 69 13.44 -19.75 7.44
CA ASN A 69 13.63 -19.22 6.08
C ASN A 69 13.84 -20.35 5.07
N TYR A 70 14.65 -21.36 5.43
CA TYR A 70 14.86 -22.53 4.59
C TYR A 70 13.55 -23.32 4.36
N LEU A 71 12.76 -23.55 5.40
CA LEU A 71 11.46 -24.24 5.27
C LEU A 71 10.46 -23.41 4.45
N LYS A 72 10.52 -22.09 4.56
CA LYS A 72 9.69 -21.18 3.78
C LYS A 72 10.05 -21.24 2.29
N ASP A 73 11.33 -21.21 1.95
CA ASP A 73 11.78 -21.36 0.57
C ASP A 73 11.32 -22.71 -0.01
N GLN A 74 11.42 -23.79 0.78
CA GLN A 74 10.89 -25.10 0.37
C GLN A 74 9.37 -25.10 0.15
N LEU A 75 8.60 -24.43 1.02
CA LEU A 75 7.15 -24.30 0.86
C LEU A 75 6.78 -23.46 -0.37
N MET A 76 7.51 -22.38 -0.63
CA MET A 76 7.30 -21.54 -1.81
C MET A 76 7.62 -22.32 -3.10
N GLU A 77 8.73 -23.07 -3.13
CA GLU A 77 9.04 -23.95 -4.25
C GLU A 77 7.94 -25.00 -4.47
N LEU A 78 7.39 -25.56 -3.38
CA LEU A 78 6.32 -26.55 -3.43
C LEU A 78 4.99 -25.96 -3.90
N ASP A 79 4.65 -24.74 -3.49
CA ASP A 79 3.44 -24.04 -3.92
C ASP A 79 3.55 -23.61 -5.39
N VAL A 80 4.72 -23.11 -5.83
CA VAL A 80 4.99 -22.87 -7.26
C VAL A 80 4.86 -24.17 -8.05
N LYS A 81 5.43 -25.27 -7.56
CA LYS A 81 5.30 -26.56 -8.23
C LYS A 81 3.85 -27.05 -8.27
N SER A 82 3.08 -26.85 -7.19
CA SER A 82 1.68 -27.26 -7.09
C SER A 82 0.76 -26.43 -7.99
N SER A 83 0.96 -25.11 -8.05
CA SER A 83 0.22 -24.22 -8.95
C SER A 83 0.46 -24.57 -10.42
N LEU A 84 1.70 -24.88 -10.81
CA LEU A 84 2.02 -25.38 -12.15
C LEU A 84 1.31 -26.69 -12.52
N TYR A 85 0.92 -27.51 -11.54
CA TYR A 85 0.10 -28.71 -11.76
C TYR A 85 -1.40 -28.42 -11.74
N ALA A 86 -1.84 -27.38 -11.04
CA ALA A 86 -3.24 -27.01 -10.94
C ALA A 86 -3.77 -26.41 -12.25
N ASP A 87 -2.97 -25.55 -12.90
CA ASP A 87 -3.27 -25.03 -14.23
C ASP A 87 -2.03 -25.00 -15.15
N PRO A 88 -1.95 -25.88 -16.17
CA PRO A 88 -0.84 -25.88 -17.12
C PRO A 88 -0.84 -24.66 -18.06
N PHE A 89 -1.88 -23.84 -18.08
CA PHE A 89 -1.94 -22.61 -18.88
C PHE A 89 -1.28 -21.40 -18.20
N ASP A 90 -1.05 -21.44 -16.88
CA ASP A 90 -0.36 -20.39 -16.11
C ASP A 90 1.10 -20.18 -16.54
N VAL A 91 1.73 -21.20 -17.14
CA VAL A 91 3.10 -21.12 -17.64
C VAL A 91 3.22 -20.16 -18.83
N TYR A 92 2.12 -19.91 -19.53
CA TYR A 92 2.08 -19.11 -20.74
C TYR A 92 1.59 -17.69 -20.42
N SER A 93 2.57 -16.82 -20.19
CA SER A 93 2.36 -15.42 -19.79
C SER A 93 1.86 -14.50 -20.90
N LYS A 94 1.70 -14.98 -22.14
CA LYS A 94 1.28 -14.15 -23.27
C LYS A 94 0.15 -14.79 -24.08
N GLU A 95 -0.81 -13.95 -24.43
CA GLU A 95 -1.92 -14.26 -25.32
C GLU A 95 -1.72 -13.51 -26.64
N ILE A 96 -1.57 -14.23 -27.74
CA ILE A 96 -1.43 -13.65 -29.08
C ILE A 96 -2.77 -13.77 -29.81
N ILE A 97 -3.34 -12.62 -30.17
CA ILE A 97 -4.59 -12.55 -30.91
C ILE A 97 -4.29 -12.36 -32.39
N LEU A 98 -4.78 -13.30 -33.19
CA LEU A 98 -4.62 -13.33 -34.63
C LEU A 98 -5.76 -12.61 -35.36
N ASN A 99 -5.51 -12.23 -36.61
CA ASN A 99 -6.45 -11.52 -37.48
C ASN A 99 -7.70 -12.33 -37.86
N ASN A 100 -7.63 -13.66 -37.76
CA ASN A 100 -8.74 -14.57 -37.95
C ASN A 100 -9.62 -14.73 -36.68
N GLY A 101 -9.30 -14.01 -35.61
CA GLY A 101 -10.01 -14.07 -34.33
C GLY A 101 -9.59 -15.22 -33.41
N SER A 102 -8.63 -16.07 -33.83
CA SER A 102 -8.06 -17.08 -32.94
C SER A 102 -7.11 -16.45 -31.92
N SER A 103 -7.09 -17.01 -30.71
CA SER A 103 -6.18 -16.61 -29.65
C SER A 103 -5.26 -17.77 -29.28
N ILE A 104 -3.96 -17.47 -29.09
CA ILE A 104 -2.92 -18.45 -28.80
C ILE A 104 -2.23 -18.06 -27.50
N PHE A 105 -2.40 -18.89 -26.47
CA PHE A 105 -1.63 -18.82 -25.24
C PHE A 105 -0.24 -19.42 -25.46
N CYS A 106 0.79 -18.62 -25.26
CA CYS A 106 2.15 -19.02 -25.53
C CYS A 106 3.20 -18.23 -24.75
N LYS A 107 4.43 -18.76 -24.77
CA LYS A 107 5.64 -18.08 -24.34
C LYS A 107 6.41 -17.67 -25.57
N ILE A 108 6.72 -16.39 -25.72
CA ILE A 108 7.50 -15.89 -26.86
C ILE A 108 8.97 -16.23 -26.61
N LEU A 109 9.54 -17.07 -27.47
CA LEU A 109 10.95 -17.46 -27.41
C LEU A 109 11.83 -16.44 -28.14
N SER A 110 11.39 -16.00 -29.32
CA SER A 110 12.05 -14.95 -30.09
C SER A 110 11.07 -14.24 -31.00
N GLN A 111 11.38 -12.99 -31.32
CA GLN A 111 10.56 -12.14 -32.17
C GLN A 111 11.45 -11.40 -33.17
N ASN A 112 11.11 -11.53 -34.45
CA ASN A 112 11.71 -10.78 -35.55
C ASN A 112 10.64 -9.87 -36.19
N ASP A 113 11.04 -9.07 -37.17
CA ASP A 113 10.13 -8.17 -37.90
C ASP A 113 9.09 -8.92 -38.73
N THR A 114 9.41 -10.14 -39.19
CA THR A 114 8.54 -10.95 -40.07
C THR A 114 7.85 -12.11 -39.35
N GLU A 115 8.51 -12.74 -38.38
CA GLU A 115 8.07 -13.99 -37.74
C GLU A 115 8.25 -13.91 -36.22
N ILE A 116 7.36 -14.60 -35.48
CA ILE A 116 7.43 -14.79 -34.03
C ILE A 116 7.55 -16.29 -33.75
N PHE A 117 8.55 -16.70 -32.98
CA PHE A 117 8.69 -18.07 -32.50
C PHE A 117 8.10 -18.17 -31.09
N VAL A 118 7.12 -19.04 -30.94
CA VAL A 118 6.37 -19.19 -29.69
C VAL A 118 6.30 -20.65 -29.26
N GLU A 119 6.36 -20.86 -27.96
CA GLU A 119 6.12 -22.16 -27.32
C GLU A 119 4.69 -22.19 -26.79
N THR A 120 3.90 -23.14 -27.25
CA THR A 120 2.51 -23.38 -26.83
C THR A 120 2.45 -24.70 -26.04
N LEU A 121 1.32 -24.99 -25.38
CA LEU A 121 1.11 -26.24 -24.63
C LEU A 121 1.37 -27.50 -25.47
N ILE A 122 1.08 -27.44 -26.77
CA ILE A 122 1.15 -28.58 -27.68
C ILE A 122 2.52 -28.61 -28.41
N GLY A 123 3.35 -27.57 -28.27
CA GLY A 123 4.69 -27.50 -28.83
C GLY A 123 5.04 -26.13 -29.42
N ASN A 124 6.12 -26.10 -30.21
CA ASN A 124 6.63 -24.87 -30.81
C ASN A 124 5.88 -24.50 -32.10
N LEU A 125 5.56 -23.23 -32.25
CA LEU A 125 4.87 -22.67 -33.40
C LEU A 125 5.62 -21.42 -33.90
N THR A 126 5.69 -21.28 -35.22
CA THR A 126 6.16 -20.06 -35.87
C THR A 126 4.95 -19.32 -36.43
N LEU A 127 4.78 -18.07 -36.02
CA LEU A 127 3.67 -17.21 -36.41
C LEU A 127 4.15 -16.06 -37.28
N ASP A 128 3.46 -15.78 -38.38
CA ASP A 128 3.75 -14.60 -39.19
C ASP A 128 3.32 -13.33 -38.46
N ARG A 129 4.22 -12.35 -38.36
CA ARG A 129 3.96 -11.09 -37.65
C ARG A 129 2.78 -10.30 -38.25
N SER A 130 2.54 -10.46 -39.55
CA SER A 130 1.41 -9.86 -40.28
C SER A 130 0.04 -10.40 -39.86
N SER A 131 0.00 -11.62 -39.31
CA SER A 131 -1.24 -12.25 -38.82
C SER A 131 -1.60 -11.84 -37.40
N VAL A 132 -0.67 -11.22 -36.66
CA VAL A 132 -0.84 -10.85 -35.26
C VAL A 132 -1.42 -9.44 -35.12
N VAL A 133 -2.58 -9.36 -34.47
CA VAL A 133 -3.26 -8.09 -34.18
C VAL A 133 -2.71 -7.45 -32.92
N ARG A 134 -2.62 -8.21 -31.83
CA ARG A 134 -2.07 -7.73 -30.55
C ARG A 134 -1.52 -8.88 -29.72
N ILE A 135 -0.57 -8.54 -28.85
CA ILE A 135 0.02 -9.43 -27.86
C ILE A 135 -0.36 -8.87 -26.51
N VAL A 136 -1.09 -9.65 -25.71
CA VAL A 136 -1.58 -9.27 -24.38
C VAL A 136 -0.83 -10.12 -23.35
N GLU A 137 -0.53 -9.54 -22.19
CA GLU A 137 -0.01 -10.34 -21.07
C GLU A 137 -1.18 -11.08 -20.44
N ASN A 138 -1.08 -12.40 -20.43
CA ASN A 138 -2.03 -13.26 -19.73
C ASN A 138 -1.66 -13.18 -18.25
N ILE A 139 -2.15 -12.15 -17.58
CA ILE A 139 -2.25 -12.18 -16.13
C ILE A 139 -3.37 -13.16 -15.83
N THR A 140 -3.03 -14.37 -15.37
CA THR A 140 -4.03 -15.11 -14.62
C THR A 140 -4.24 -14.29 -13.36
N VAL A 141 -5.34 -13.54 -13.37
CA VAL A 141 -5.98 -13.07 -12.15
C VAL A 141 -6.46 -14.36 -11.49
N LEU A 142 -5.51 -15.09 -10.89
CA LEU A 142 -5.82 -15.94 -9.78
C LEU A 142 -6.47 -14.99 -8.79
N ASP A 143 -7.71 -15.28 -8.44
CA ASP A 143 -8.46 -14.61 -7.41
C ASP A 143 -7.56 -14.39 -6.19
N GLU A 144 -6.93 -13.21 -6.11
CA GLU A 144 -6.22 -12.75 -4.92
C GLU A 144 -7.23 -12.53 -3.76
N GLU A 145 -8.53 -12.63 -4.06
CA GLU A 145 -9.62 -12.51 -3.09
C GLU A 145 -9.67 -13.67 -2.06
N ASP A 146 -9.05 -14.83 -2.34
CA ASP A 146 -9.04 -15.97 -1.39
C ASP A 146 -7.64 -16.29 -0.79
N ARG A 147 -6.61 -15.50 -1.09
CA ARG A 147 -5.27 -15.63 -0.47
C ARG A 147 -4.92 -14.50 0.50
N MET A 148 -5.88 -13.67 0.91
CA MET A 148 -5.75 -12.84 2.11
C MET A 148 -6.02 -13.65 3.39
N THR A 149 -5.19 -14.66 3.65
CA THR A 149 -4.67 -14.78 5.01
C THR A 149 -3.43 -13.91 5.02
N GLU A 150 -3.50 -12.73 5.65
CA GLU A 150 -2.32 -11.96 6.05
C GLU A 150 -1.40 -12.88 6.85
N VAL A 151 -0.52 -13.59 6.17
CA VAL A 151 0.74 -14.00 6.78
C VAL A 151 1.59 -12.75 6.70
N ILE A 152 1.54 -11.98 7.78
CA ILE A 152 2.42 -10.82 8.01
C ILE A 152 3.85 -11.34 7.83
N GLU A 153 4.43 -11.06 6.68
CA GLU A 153 5.85 -11.27 6.44
C GLU A 153 6.58 -10.19 7.23
N ILE A 154 6.89 -10.48 8.50
CA ILE A 154 7.71 -9.59 9.33
C ILE A 154 9.11 -9.61 8.73
N SER A 155 9.37 -8.73 7.76
CA SER A 155 10.71 -8.43 7.29
C SER A 155 11.53 -7.94 8.48
N GLN A 156 12.68 -8.57 8.74
CA GLN A 156 13.57 -8.29 9.86
C GLN A 156 14.21 -6.89 9.88
N ASP A 157 13.76 -5.98 8.99
CA ASP A 157 14.21 -4.59 8.95
C ASP A 157 13.20 -3.58 9.51
N GLU A 158 12.01 -4.02 9.92
CA GLU A 158 11.18 -3.21 10.80
C GLU A 158 11.68 -3.39 12.23
N LYS A 159 12.56 -2.47 12.65
CA LYS A 159 12.64 -2.11 14.07
C LYS A 159 11.21 -2.06 14.59
N GLU A 160 10.92 -2.76 15.68
CA GLU A 160 9.67 -2.63 16.40
C GLU A 160 9.39 -1.15 16.68
N GLU A 161 8.69 -0.48 15.77
CA GLU A 161 7.93 0.71 16.11
C GLU A 161 6.81 0.17 16.96
N ILE A 162 6.98 0.28 18.26
CA ILE A 162 5.92 0.03 19.24
C ILE A 162 4.75 0.89 18.77
N ILE A 163 3.79 0.28 18.08
CA ILE A 163 2.55 0.93 17.68
C ILE A 163 1.96 1.40 19.00
N SER A 164 1.85 2.72 19.18
CA SER A 164 1.32 3.29 20.41
C SER A 164 -0.03 2.66 20.68
N ASP A 165 -0.37 2.36 21.94
CA ASP A 165 -1.69 1.85 22.32
C ASP A 165 -2.83 2.69 21.70
N ALA A 166 -2.57 3.99 21.48
CA ALA A 166 -3.48 4.91 20.81
C ALA A 166 -3.81 4.51 19.35
N ASP A 167 -2.85 4.01 18.59
CA ASP A 167 -3.05 3.66 17.18
C ASP A 167 -3.72 2.29 17.02
N LEU A 168 -3.44 1.34 17.93
CA LEU A 168 -4.21 0.09 18.04
C LEU A 168 -5.67 0.35 18.46
N ILE A 169 -5.90 1.33 19.34
CA ILE A 169 -7.25 1.76 19.72
C ILE A 169 -7.96 2.41 18.52
N LYS A 170 -7.30 3.29 17.75
CA LYS A 170 -7.88 3.87 16.53
C LYS A 170 -8.24 2.80 15.50
N GLN A 171 -7.37 1.82 15.28
CA GLN A 171 -7.62 0.73 14.35
C GLN A 171 -8.81 -0.14 14.79
N ARG A 172 -8.91 -0.46 16.09
CA ARG A 172 -10.07 -1.15 16.66
C ARG A 172 -11.34 -0.30 16.63
N GLN A 173 -11.23 1.01 16.80
CA GLN A 173 -12.35 1.95 16.64
C GLN A 173 -12.82 2.01 15.19
N MET A 174 -11.92 2.03 14.20
CA MET A 174 -12.27 1.98 12.77
C MET A 174 -12.95 0.65 12.38
N LEU A 175 -12.50 -0.48 12.93
CA LEU A 175 -13.14 -1.79 12.71
C LEU A 175 -14.52 -1.90 13.40
N SER A 176 -14.75 -1.12 14.45
CA SER A 176 -16.01 -1.08 15.21
C SER A 176 -16.85 0.18 14.93
N SER A 177 -16.46 1.03 13.99
CA SER A 177 -17.16 2.28 13.68
C SER A 177 -18.24 2.08 12.64
N ALA A 178 -19.00 3.14 12.35
CA ALA A 178 -19.90 3.17 11.21
C ALA A 178 -19.12 2.95 9.90
N SER A 179 -19.75 2.31 8.93
CA SER A 179 -19.18 2.08 7.60
C SER A 179 -20.30 2.24 6.58
N VAL A 180 -20.20 3.26 5.72
CA VAL A 180 -21.25 3.60 4.76
C VAL A 180 -20.79 3.22 3.35
N ILE A 181 -21.60 2.43 2.67
CA ILE A 181 -21.36 1.98 1.30
C ILE A 181 -22.49 2.40 0.37
N LEU A 182 -22.18 2.56 -0.91
CA LEU A 182 -23.18 2.72 -1.97
C LEU A 182 -23.70 1.33 -2.37
N ILE A 183 -25.03 1.15 -2.43
CA ILE A 183 -25.63 -0.16 -2.74
C ILE A 183 -25.91 -0.34 -4.23
N GLU A 184 -26.32 0.73 -4.92
CA GLU A 184 -26.71 0.74 -6.33
C GLU A 184 -25.86 1.71 -7.14
N ASP A 185 -25.91 1.57 -8.47
CA ASP A 185 -25.38 2.58 -9.37
C ASP A 185 -26.09 3.92 -9.18
N ILE A 186 -25.33 5.00 -9.35
CA ILE A 186 -25.84 6.37 -9.24
C ILE A 186 -26.71 6.66 -10.46
N LYS A 187 -27.99 6.93 -10.21
CA LYS A 187 -28.98 7.24 -11.25
C LYS A 187 -28.81 8.69 -11.68
N GLU A 188 -28.47 8.88 -12.95
CA GLU A 188 -28.41 10.19 -13.58
C GLU A 188 -29.73 10.50 -14.30
N SER A 189 -30.31 11.67 -13.99
CA SER A 189 -31.49 12.19 -14.70
C SER A 189 -31.31 13.66 -15.03
N LYS A 190 -32.04 14.16 -16.05
CA LYS A 190 -32.06 15.59 -16.39
C LYS A 190 -33.44 16.18 -16.14
N ASP A 191 -33.47 17.30 -15.44
CA ASP A 191 -34.71 18.05 -15.24
C ASP A 191 -35.08 18.87 -16.48
N LYS A 192 -36.35 19.32 -16.55
CA LYS A 192 -36.87 20.22 -17.60
C LYS A 192 -36.08 21.53 -17.72
N SER A 193 -35.43 21.94 -16.64
CA SER A 193 -34.57 23.13 -16.56
C SER A 193 -33.16 22.91 -17.15
N GLY A 194 -32.83 21.66 -17.55
CA GLY A 194 -31.52 21.29 -18.08
C GLY A 194 -30.47 20.93 -17.02
N ASN A 195 -30.82 20.96 -15.74
CA ASN A 195 -29.94 20.55 -14.64
C ASN A 195 -29.81 19.02 -14.61
N THR A 196 -28.62 18.52 -14.32
CA THR A 196 -28.38 17.10 -14.10
C THR A 196 -28.61 16.77 -12.63
N ILE A 197 -29.29 15.67 -12.34
CA ILE A 197 -29.60 15.21 -10.98
C ILE A 197 -28.99 13.83 -10.81
N PHE A 198 -28.17 13.68 -9.77
CA PHE A 198 -27.65 12.39 -9.32
C PHE A 198 -28.43 11.92 -8.10
N GLU A 199 -28.92 10.69 -8.16
CA GLU A 199 -29.65 10.05 -7.07
C GLU A 199 -29.04 8.68 -6.78
N GLY A 200 -28.92 8.33 -5.50
CA GLY A 200 -28.37 7.04 -5.08
C GLY A 200 -28.72 6.70 -3.64
N GLU A 201 -28.45 5.45 -3.28
CA GLU A 201 -28.77 4.89 -1.96
C GLU A 201 -27.50 4.43 -1.24
N LEU A 202 -27.35 4.88 -0.01
CA LEU A 202 -26.25 4.57 0.89
C LEU A 202 -26.75 3.67 2.00
N LYS A 203 -25.96 2.66 2.37
CA LYS A 203 -26.24 1.78 3.52
C LYS A 203 -25.11 1.81 4.50
N ASN A 204 -25.47 1.94 5.77
CA ASN A 204 -24.52 1.72 6.85
C ASN A 204 -24.44 0.22 7.13
N ILE A 205 -23.30 -0.40 6.82
CA ILE A 205 -22.97 -1.80 7.14
C ILE A 205 -22.17 -1.93 8.44
N GLY A 206 -21.80 -0.82 9.07
CA GLY A 206 -21.09 -0.79 10.34
C GLY A 206 -21.97 -1.09 11.55
N THR A 207 -21.35 -1.23 12.71
CA THR A 207 -22.04 -1.53 13.99
C THR A 207 -22.48 -0.27 14.75
N GLN A 208 -21.96 0.89 14.37
CA GLN A 208 -22.31 2.19 14.95
C GLN A 208 -23.02 3.09 13.94
N ARG A 209 -23.73 4.11 14.45
CA ARG A 209 -24.42 5.11 13.62
C ARG A 209 -23.40 6.00 12.90
N ALA A 210 -23.59 6.22 11.61
CA ALA A 210 -22.84 7.21 10.84
C ALA A 210 -23.55 8.55 10.98
N ASP A 211 -22.84 9.60 11.41
CA ASP A 211 -23.39 10.94 11.56
C ASP A 211 -22.83 11.89 10.50
N LEU A 212 -23.67 12.83 10.05
CA LEU A 212 -23.30 13.84 9.03
C LEU A 212 -22.71 13.24 7.75
N VAL A 213 -23.35 12.18 7.24
CA VAL A 213 -22.89 11.49 6.04
C VAL A 213 -22.91 12.44 4.83
N ARG A 214 -21.73 12.67 4.27
CA ARG A 214 -21.45 13.59 3.18
C ARG A 214 -20.90 12.83 1.98
N VAL A 215 -21.37 13.18 0.80
CA VAL A 215 -20.88 12.64 -0.47
C VAL A 215 -20.33 13.78 -1.30
N ASP A 216 -19.03 13.73 -1.56
CA ASP A 216 -18.31 14.71 -2.35
C ASP A 216 -18.10 14.16 -3.77
N PHE A 217 -18.72 14.81 -4.74
CA PHE A 217 -18.59 14.50 -6.17
C PHE A 217 -17.53 15.39 -6.79
N ILE A 218 -16.57 14.77 -7.47
CA ILE A 218 -15.53 15.46 -8.25
C ILE A 218 -15.86 15.24 -9.72
N LEU A 219 -16.41 16.28 -10.35
CA LEU A 219 -16.78 16.29 -11.76
C LEU A 219 -15.57 16.70 -12.60
N ARG A 220 -15.25 15.91 -13.64
CA ARG A 220 -14.19 16.24 -14.59
C ARG A 220 -14.78 16.89 -15.84
N LYS A 221 -14.44 18.15 -16.11
CA LYS A 221 -14.98 18.91 -17.25
C LYS A 221 -14.28 18.60 -18.57
N ASN A 222 -12.96 18.39 -18.55
CA ASN A 222 -12.18 18.16 -19.76
C ASN A 222 -11.03 17.15 -19.57
N PHE A 223 -10.38 16.79 -20.67
CA PHE A 223 -9.19 15.93 -20.63
C PHE A 223 -7.96 16.63 -20.07
N GLN A 224 -7.97 17.96 -19.96
CA GLN A 224 -6.86 18.76 -19.47
C GLN A 224 -6.76 18.83 -17.94
N GLY A 225 -7.79 18.35 -17.23
CA GLY A 225 -7.80 18.20 -15.78
C GLY A 225 -8.64 19.23 -15.02
N ASP A 226 -9.47 20.02 -15.70
CA ASP A 226 -10.40 20.92 -15.01
C ASP A 226 -11.44 20.10 -14.25
N ILE A 227 -11.50 20.32 -12.94
CA ILE A 227 -12.42 19.64 -12.02
C ILE A 227 -13.31 20.64 -11.29
N GLU A 228 -14.51 20.19 -10.94
CA GLU A 228 -15.42 20.91 -10.05
C GLU A 228 -15.94 19.96 -8.98
N THR A 229 -15.89 20.40 -7.72
CA THR A 229 -16.33 19.60 -6.59
C THR A 229 -17.69 20.07 -6.11
N LEU A 230 -18.64 19.16 -6.01
CA LEU A 230 -19.97 19.40 -5.47
C LEU A 230 -20.25 18.43 -4.34
N THR A 231 -20.79 18.97 -3.25
CA THR A 231 -21.05 18.21 -2.03
C THR A 231 -22.54 18.07 -1.83
N THR A 232 -23.00 16.86 -1.51
CA THR A 232 -24.36 16.59 -1.04
C THR A 232 -24.31 15.83 0.27
N TYR A 233 -25.38 15.93 1.04
CA TYR A 233 -25.57 15.13 2.24
C TYR A 233 -26.57 14.02 1.99
N ALA A 234 -26.43 12.91 2.71
CA ALA A 234 -27.44 11.87 2.74
C ALA A 234 -28.67 12.38 3.49
N THR A 235 -29.86 12.06 3.00
CA THR A 235 -31.13 12.21 3.71
C THR A 235 -31.38 10.94 4.51
N GLY A 236 -31.11 11.00 5.81
CA GLY A 236 -31.21 9.87 6.73
C GLY A 236 -32.14 10.18 7.91
N SER A 237 -31.86 9.59 9.06
CA SER A 237 -32.58 9.87 10.30
C SER A 237 -32.20 11.24 10.87
N SER A 238 -33.15 11.87 11.56
CA SER A 238 -32.88 13.11 12.29
C SER A 238 -32.41 12.83 13.71
N HIS A 239 -31.23 13.32 14.06
CA HIS A 239 -30.66 13.19 15.39
C HIS A 239 -30.27 14.56 15.96
N VAL A 240 -30.51 14.71 17.25
CA VAL A 240 -30.11 15.88 18.02
C VAL A 240 -28.82 15.53 18.76
N PHE A 241 -27.73 16.21 18.41
CA PHE A 241 -26.46 16.03 19.10
C PHE A 241 -26.51 16.70 20.47
N LYS A 242 -26.34 15.93 21.55
CA LYS A 242 -26.51 16.44 22.92
C LYS A 242 -25.51 17.53 23.27
N ASN A 243 -24.31 17.47 22.68
CA ASN A 243 -23.22 18.39 23.01
C ASN A 243 -23.26 19.70 22.21
N SER A 244 -23.84 19.72 21.00
CA SER A 244 -23.89 20.91 20.14
C SER A 244 -25.28 21.53 20.03
N GLY A 245 -26.35 20.79 20.37
CA GLY A 245 -27.74 21.21 20.16
C GLY A 245 -28.16 21.31 18.70
N ILE A 246 -27.28 20.90 17.77
CA ILE A 246 -27.56 20.89 16.33
C ILE A 246 -28.42 19.65 16.02
N ILE A 247 -29.45 19.86 15.22
CA ILE A 247 -30.29 18.79 14.68
C ILE A 247 -29.80 18.50 13.27
N SER A 248 -29.19 17.34 13.04
CA SER A 248 -28.91 16.85 11.69
C SER A 248 -30.05 15.96 11.21
N ASN A 249 -30.22 15.88 9.90
CA ASN A 249 -31.09 14.95 9.19
C ASN A 249 -30.31 14.04 8.24
N SER A 250 -29.01 13.88 8.52
CA SER A 250 -28.02 13.19 7.66
C SER A 250 -27.27 12.11 8.42
N SER A 251 -27.96 11.46 9.34
CA SER A 251 -27.42 10.33 10.11
C SER A 251 -28.01 9.01 9.60
N ILE A 252 -27.23 7.94 9.62
CA ILE A 252 -27.64 6.61 9.15
C ILE A 252 -27.38 5.59 10.26
N GLU A 253 -28.45 5.00 10.78
CA GLU A 253 -28.36 3.94 11.78
C GLU A 253 -27.71 2.66 11.20
N PRO A 254 -27.11 1.81 12.05
CA PRO A 254 -26.58 0.51 11.63
C PRO A 254 -27.62 -0.31 10.85
N GLY A 255 -27.28 -0.74 9.64
CA GLY A 255 -28.16 -1.52 8.77
C GLY A 255 -29.23 -0.71 8.03
N ALA A 256 -29.39 0.59 8.33
CA ALA A 256 -30.35 1.45 7.66
C ALA A 256 -29.83 1.94 6.29
N ILE A 257 -30.77 2.34 5.44
CA ILE A 257 -30.52 2.90 4.11
C ILE A 257 -30.93 4.36 4.11
N ALA A 258 -30.12 5.21 3.48
CA ALA A 258 -30.38 6.63 3.29
C ALA A 258 -30.16 7.00 1.82
N ASN A 259 -30.99 7.92 1.34
CA ASN A 259 -30.91 8.36 -0.06
C ASN A 259 -30.13 9.67 -0.13
N PHE A 260 -29.47 9.96 -1.25
CA PHE A 260 -28.93 11.29 -1.51
C PHE A 260 -29.42 11.80 -2.87
N LYS A 261 -29.47 13.12 -2.99
CA LYS A 261 -29.84 13.80 -4.24
C LYS A 261 -28.94 15.01 -4.43
N LEU A 262 -28.06 14.95 -5.42
CA LEU A 262 -27.25 16.09 -5.84
C LEU A 262 -27.85 16.71 -7.10
N ILE A 263 -27.97 18.03 -7.11
CA ILE A 263 -28.41 18.80 -8.28
C ILE A 263 -27.20 19.54 -8.82
N ILE A 264 -26.81 19.23 -10.05
CA ILE A 264 -25.74 19.87 -10.80
C ILE A 264 -26.39 20.92 -11.69
N PRO A 265 -26.20 22.21 -11.40
CA PRO A 265 -26.77 23.26 -12.22
C PRO A 265 -26.13 23.29 -13.63
N ASN A 266 -26.92 23.66 -14.63
CA ASN A 266 -26.53 23.62 -16.04
C ASN A 266 -25.44 24.66 -16.42
N ASP A 267 -25.18 25.65 -15.56
CA ASP A 267 -24.12 26.66 -15.71
C ASP A 267 -22.71 26.06 -15.63
N ILE A 268 -22.56 24.94 -14.93
CA ILE A 268 -21.31 24.16 -14.82
C ILE A 268 -20.83 23.64 -16.20
N GLY A 269 -21.76 23.46 -17.14
CA GLY A 269 -21.51 22.91 -18.46
C GLY A 269 -21.43 21.37 -18.47
N ASN A 270 -21.05 20.81 -19.61
CA ASN A 270 -20.88 19.36 -19.73
C ASN A 270 -19.60 18.90 -19.01
N PHE A 271 -19.68 17.75 -18.36
CA PHE A 271 -18.56 17.00 -17.81
C PHE A 271 -18.41 15.65 -18.55
N ILE A 272 -17.20 15.11 -18.58
CA ILE A 272 -16.87 13.84 -19.26
C ILE A 272 -16.88 12.64 -18.32
N GLY A 273 -16.87 12.87 -17.02
CA GLY A 273 -16.93 11.83 -15.99
C GLY A 273 -16.95 12.42 -14.59
N TYR A 274 -17.16 11.57 -13.60
CA TYR A 274 -17.15 11.94 -12.19
C TYR A 274 -16.53 10.84 -11.34
N SER A 275 -15.99 11.23 -10.18
CA SER A 275 -15.67 10.34 -9.08
C SER A 275 -16.38 10.83 -7.83
N TYR A 276 -16.57 9.96 -6.84
CA TYR A 276 -17.22 10.33 -5.58
C TYR A 276 -16.43 9.80 -4.38
N GLN A 277 -16.53 10.51 -3.27
CA GLN A 277 -15.98 10.13 -1.97
C GLN A 277 -17.06 10.27 -0.92
N ILE A 278 -17.20 9.26 -0.06
CA ILE A 278 -18.18 9.24 1.02
C ILE A 278 -17.41 9.45 2.32
N GLU A 279 -17.81 10.46 3.08
CA GLU A 279 -17.25 10.77 4.40
C GLU A 279 -18.36 10.78 5.43
N TRP A 280 -18.04 10.36 6.64
CA TRP A 280 -18.94 10.39 7.78
C TRP A 280 -18.14 10.68 9.04
N ASP A 281 -18.80 11.33 9.98
CA ASP A 281 -18.27 11.57 11.31
C ASP A 281 -19.01 10.70 12.34
N PHE A 282 -18.44 10.61 13.52
CA PHE A 282 -19.10 10.03 14.69
C PHE A 282 -19.21 11.10 15.78
N TYR A 283 -20.44 11.38 16.21
CA TYR A 283 -20.71 12.31 17.31
C TYR A 283 -21.57 11.63 18.38
N GLU A 284 -21.12 11.73 19.63
CA GLU A 284 -21.80 11.17 20.81
C GLU A 284 -22.89 12.11 21.37
#